data_AF-A0A6I1GP72-F1
#
_entry.id   AF-A0A6I1GP72-F1
#
_cell.length_a   1.000
_cell.length_b   1.000
_cell.length_c   1.000
_cell.angle_alpha   90.00
_cell.angle_beta   90.00
_cell.angle_gamma   90.00
#
_symmetry.space_group_name_H-M   'P 1'
#
loop_
_entity.id
_entity.type
_entity.pdbx_description
1 polymer ?
#
loop_
_entity_poly.entity_id
_entity_poly.type
_entity_poly.pdbx_seq_one_letter_code
_entity_poly.pdbx_strand_id
1 'polypeptide(L)' 'MTERETRAIGVAKVIHSAHMEGGDVTPAFLSDAKDYIEETIDIRELLNRTRLRYGLEAV' A
#
# COMPACT_ATOMS: atom_id res chain seq x y z
N MET A 1 5.83 -8.62 17.93
CA MET A 1 5.47 -8.39 16.52
C MET A 1 6.72 -7.96 15.78
N THR A 2 6.95 -8.56 14.63
CA THR A 2 7.97 -8.16 13.66
C THR A 2 7.49 -6.94 12.87
N GLU A 3 8.42 -6.27 12.18
CA GLU A 3 8.10 -5.16 11.28
C GLU A 3 7.16 -5.62 10.15
N ARG A 4 7.47 -6.76 9.53
CA ARG A 4 6.60 -7.43 8.54
C ARG A 4 5.17 -7.66 9.03
N GLU A 5 4.99 -8.17 10.25
CA GLU A 5 3.63 -8.37 10.83
C GLU A 5 2.90 -7.04 11.04
N THR A 6 3.62 -6.02 11.51
CA THR A 6 3.08 -4.67 11.70
C THR A 6 2.61 -4.08 10.37
N ARG A 7 3.41 -4.20 9.32
CA ARG A 7 3.07 -3.76 7.96
C ARG A 7 1.89 -4.52 7.38
N ALA A 8 1.85 -5.84 7.54
CA ALA A 8 0.75 -6.67 7.05
C ALA A 8 -0.59 -6.26 7.70
N ILE A 9 -0.60 -6.02 9.01
CA ILE A 9 -1.79 -5.53 9.73
C ILE A 9 -2.19 -4.13 9.25
N GLY A 10 -1.21 -3.24 9.02
CA GLY A 10 -1.48 -1.90 8.49
C GLY A 10 -2.14 -1.93 7.12
N VAL A 11 -1.58 -2.71 6.19
CA VAL A 11 -2.12 -2.89 4.83
C VAL A 11 -3.54 -3.48 4.87
N ALA A 12 -3.76 -4.52 5.68
CA ALA A 12 -5.08 -5.14 5.82
C ALA A 12 -6.14 -4.15 6.32
N LYS A 13 -5.79 -3.28 7.28
CA LYS A 13 -6.70 -2.23 7.79
C LYS A 13 -7.06 -1.23 6.71
N VAL A 14 -6.11 -0.77 5.90
CA VAL A 14 -6.36 0.20 4.82
C VAL A 14 -7.25 -0.41 3.75
N ILE A 15 -6.98 -1.64 3.31
CA ILE A 15 -7.81 -2.35 2.33
C ILE A 15 -9.23 -2.54 2.85
N HIS A 16 -9.36 -2.95 4.12
CA HIS A 16 -10.66 -3.11 4.73
C HIS A 16 -11.43 -1.79 4.84
N SER A 17 -10.76 -0.69 5.18
CA SER A 17 -11.37 0.65 5.21
C SER A 17 -11.90 1.06 3.84
N ALA A 18 -11.10 0.88 2.79
CA ALA A 18 -11.51 1.18 1.42
C ALA A 18 -12.74 0.36 1.00
N HIS A 19 -12.76 -0.94 1.35
CA HIS A 19 -13.90 -1.82 1.09
C HIS A 19 -15.17 -1.38 1.83
N MET A 20 -15.04 -0.98 3.10
CA MET A 20 -16.17 -0.45 3.88
C MET A 20 -16.74 0.85 3.30
N GLU A 21 -15.92 1.62 2.57
CA GLU A 21 -16.32 2.83 1.85
C GLU A 21 -16.88 2.54 0.43
N GLY A 22 -17.01 1.26 0.07
CA GLY A 22 -17.52 0.82 -1.24
C GLY A 22 -16.49 0.88 -2.37
N GLY A 23 -15.21 1.06 -2.04
CA GLY A 23 -14.11 1.02 -3.00
C GLY A 23 -13.29 -0.27 -2.88
N ASP A 24 -12.57 -0.62 -3.94
CA ASP A 24 -11.58 -1.70 -3.90
C ASP A 24 -10.21 -1.17 -4.33
N VAL A 25 -9.16 -1.80 -3.80
CA VAL A 25 -7.79 -1.48 -4.22
C VAL A 25 -7.45 -2.19 -5.52
N THR A 26 -6.62 -1.53 -6.34
CA THR A 26 -6.21 -2.12 -7.61
C THR A 26 -5.27 -3.32 -7.39
N PRO A 27 -5.23 -4.31 -8.29
CA PRO A 27 -4.27 -5.41 -8.23
C PRO A 27 -2.81 -4.92 -8.17
N ALA A 28 -2.52 -3.80 -8.81
CA ALA A 28 -1.19 -3.26 -8.84
C ALA A 28 -0.79 -2.59 -7.51
N PHE A 29 -1.73 -1.95 -6.80
CA PHE A 29 -1.50 -1.52 -5.41
C PHE A 29 -1.24 -2.73 -4.49
N LEU A 30 -1.95 -3.85 -4.67
CA LEU A 30 -1.70 -5.07 -3.89
C LEU A 30 -0.28 -5.61 -4.09
N SER A 31 0.25 -5.52 -5.32
CA SER A 31 1.65 -5.88 -5.60
C SER A 31 2.63 -4.98 -4.85
N ASP A 32 2.44 -3.66 -4.91
CA ASP A 32 3.30 -2.70 -4.20
C ASP A 32 3.19 -2.87 -2.67
N ALA A 33 1.99 -3.16 -2.15
CA ALA A 33 1.76 -3.42 -0.74
C ALA A 33 2.45 -4.71 -0.27
N LYS A 34 2.53 -5.73 -1.13
CA LYS A 34 3.32 -6.95 -0.84
C LYS A 34 4.81 -6.62 -0.74
N ASP A 35 5.36 -5.87 -1.70
CA ASP A 35 6.76 -5.43 -1.66
C ASP A 35 7.07 -4.64 -0.38
N TYR A 36 6.12 -3.80 0.07
CA TYR A 36 6.24 -3.06 1.31
C TYR A 36 6.22 -3.97 2.56
N ILE A 37 5.32 -4.95 2.61
CA ILE A 37 5.25 -5.94 3.69
C ILE A 37 6.53 -6.78 3.77
N GLU A 38 7.09 -7.15 2.61
CA GLU A 38 8.33 -7.93 2.50
C GLU A 38 9.60 -7.09 2.72
N GLU A 39 9.44 -5.80 3.04
CA GLU A 39 10.54 -4.86 3.28
C GLU A 39 11.45 -4.63 2.05
N THR A 40 10.99 -5.03 0.86
CA THR A 40 11.65 -4.76 -0.44
C THR A 40 11.55 -3.28 -0.81
N ILE A 41 10.48 -2.59 -0.39
CA ILE A 41 10.32 -1.14 -0.51
C ILE A 41 9.91 -0.52 0.83
N ASP A 42 10.21 0.78 1.00
CA ASP A 42 9.73 1.56 2.13
C ASP A 42 8.38 2.25 1.84
N ILE A 43 7.84 2.94 2.84
CA ILE A 43 6.56 3.65 2.72
C ILE A 43 6.61 4.81 1.72
N ARG A 44 7.78 5.44 1.51
CA ARG A 44 7.94 6.54 0.57
C ARG A 44 7.85 6.03 -0.85
N GLU A 45 8.47 4.90 -1.14
CA GLU A 45 8.41 4.25 -2.45
C GLU A 45 7.00 3.73 -2.74
N LEU A 46 6.31 3.11 -1.76
CA LEU A 46 4.90 2.73 -1.92
C LEU A 46 4.01 3.94 -2.28
N LEU A 47 4.21 5.07 -1.60
CA LEU A 47 3.50 6.32 -1.88
C LEU A 47 3.85 6.85 -3.27
N ASN A 48 5.13 6.86 -3.64
CA ASN A 48 5.61 7.37 -4.92
C ASN A 48 5.03 6.58 -6.09
N ARG A 49 5.07 5.23 -6.04
CA ARG A 49 4.46 4.36 -7.04
C ARG A 49 2.95 4.59 -7.18
N THR A 50 2.27 4.72 -6.04
CA THR A 50 0.83 5.02 -6.02
C THR A 50 0.54 6.36 -6.68
N ARG A 51 1.28 7.41 -6.29
CA ARG A 51 1.13 8.76 -6.84
C ARG A 51 1.40 8.83 -8.33
N LEU A 52 2.51 8.24 -8.78
CA LEU A 52 2.89 8.17 -10.20
C LEU A 52 1.81 7.48 -11.03
N ARG A 53 1.20 6.41 -10.51
CA ARG A 53 0.09 5.70 -11.16
C ARG A 53 -1.14 6.59 -11.42
N TYR A 54 -1.35 7.60 -10.59
CA TYR A 54 -2.46 8.54 -10.71
C TYR A 54 -2.04 9.91 -11.27
N GLY A 55 -0.82 10.05 -11.82
CA GLY A 55 -0.33 11.32 -12.36
C GLY A 55 -0.13 12.42 -11.30
N LEU A 56 -0.01 12.03 -10.03
CA LEU A 56 0.19 12.92 -8.89
C LEU A 56 1.70 13.11 -8.67
N GLU A 57 2.41 13.74 -9.61
CA GLU A 57 3.85 13.93 -9.48
C GLU A 57 4.23 14.52 -8.11
N ALA A 58 5.38 14.09 -7.57
CA ALA A 58 5.88 14.58 -6.30
C ALA A 58 6.19 16.07 -6.42
N VAL A 59 5.66 16.88 -5.50
CA VAL A 59 6.16 18.24 -5.28
C VAL A 59 7.49 18.15 -4.54
#